data_AF-A0A969QCP8-F1
#
_entry.id   AF-A0A969QCP8-F1
#
_cell.length_a   1.000
_cell.length_b   1.000
_cell.length_c   1.000
_cell.angle_alpha   90.00
_cell.angle_beta   90.00
_cell.angle_gamma   90.00
#
_symmetry.space_group_name_H-M   'P 1'
#
loop_
_entity.id
_entity.type
_entity.pdbx_description
1 polymer ?
#
loop_
_entity_poly.entity_id
_entity_poly.type
_entity_poly.pdbx_seq_one_letter_code
_entity_poly.pdbx_strand_id
1 'polypeptide(L)'
;MQKYIIFQAESGEDEGWRQRKLQHSQALTFIIAENWDSSNEPIPEPGYRPVEFVRVESEYDPQEHAHNTHYRVSDWEVVRVQTYTPDIPTPISDYDVIVMCYCRYNPIDAPLKPMPQRQVSIDSFGGDEVAYNQYLESEKSKNYTSSAIKS
;
A
#
# COMPACT_ATOMS: atom_id res chain seq x y z
N MET A 1 -8.04 -16.66 -3.19
CA MET A 1 -8.06 -16.27 -4.62
C MET A 1 -6.97 -15.24 -4.82
N GLN A 2 -6.05 -15.44 -5.76
CA GLN A 2 -4.97 -14.53 -6.10
C GLN A 2 -5.47 -13.47 -7.09
N LYS A 3 -5.51 -12.21 -6.66
CA LYS A 3 -5.97 -11.07 -7.46
C LYS A 3 -4.79 -10.17 -7.80
N TYR A 4 -4.72 -9.71 -9.03
CA TYR A 4 -3.86 -8.59 -9.40
C TYR A 4 -4.74 -7.40 -9.77
N ILE A 5 -4.72 -6.37 -8.93
CA ILE A 5 -5.62 -5.23 -9.01
C ILE A 5 -4.83 -4.02 -9.49
N ILE A 6 -5.24 -3.44 -10.61
CA ILE A 6 -4.61 -2.28 -11.22
C ILE A 6 -5.59 -1.11 -11.14
N PHE A 7 -5.22 -0.05 -10.42
CA PHE A 7 -5.92 1.22 -10.43
C PHE A 7 -5.29 2.12 -11.48
N GLN A 8 -6.08 2.60 -12.44
CA GLN A 8 -5.62 3.52 -13.47
C GLN A 8 -6.58 4.69 -13.67
N ALA A 9 -6.05 5.83 -14.08
CA ALA A 9 -6.86 6.98 -14.46
C ALA A 9 -7.75 6.65 -15.67
N GLU A 10 -8.99 7.13 -15.67
CA GLU A 10 -9.93 6.98 -16.78
C GLU A 10 -9.50 7.82 -17.99
N SER A 11 -8.82 8.97 -17.76
CA SER A 11 -8.32 9.86 -18.81
C SER A 11 -6.83 10.16 -18.65
N GLY A 12 -6.15 10.35 -19.79
CA GLY A 12 -4.73 10.70 -19.83
C GLY A 12 -4.42 12.17 -19.51
N GLU A 13 -5.44 13.00 -19.33
CA GLU A 13 -5.31 14.41 -18.93
C GLU A 13 -5.74 14.66 -17.48
N ASP A 14 -6.08 13.61 -16.72
CA ASP A 14 -6.48 13.73 -15.32
C ASP A 14 -5.34 14.25 -14.42
N GLU A 15 -5.69 14.66 -13.20
CA GLU A 15 -4.76 15.29 -12.25
C GLU A 15 -3.44 14.51 -12.10
N GLY A 16 -2.33 15.26 -12.08
CA GLY A 16 -0.99 14.71 -11.88
C GLY A 16 -0.44 13.82 -13.01
N TRP A 17 -1.09 13.76 -14.20
CA TRP A 17 -0.67 12.84 -15.26
C TRP A 17 0.78 13.03 -15.73
N ARG A 18 1.30 14.27 -15.73
CA ARG A 18 2.69 14.56 -16.13
C ARG A 18 3.72 14.05 -15.12
N GLN A 19 3.30 13.88 -13.88
CA GLN A 19 4.11 13.41 -12.76
C GLN A 19 4.00 11.89 -12.60
N ARG A 20 2.92 11.28 -13.11
CA ARG A 20 2.68 9.84 -13.09
C ARG A 20 3.57 9.12 -14.12
N LYS A 21 4.70 8.61 -13.64
CA LYS A 21 5.73 7.97 -14.46
C LYS A 21 6.09 6.59 -13.95
N LEU A 22 6.38 5.68 -14.88
CA LEU A 22 7.00 4.40 -14.56
C LEU A 22 8.40 4.63 -14.01
N GLN A 23 8.73 3.99 -12.88
CA GLN A 23 10.01 4.19 -12.21
C GLN A 23 11.21 3.88 -13.11
N HIS A 24 11.14 2.78 -13.88
CA HIS A 24 12.27 2.27 -14.67
C HIS A 24 12.56 3.08 -15.94
N SER A 25 11.52 3.58 -16.62
CA SER A 25 11.65 4.23 -17.94
C SER A 25 11.35 5.72 -17.92
N GLN A 26 10.76 6.23 -16.85
CA GLN A 26 10.22 7.60 -16.75
C GLN A 26 9.12 7.90 -17.78
N ALA A 27 8.62 6.88 -18.48
CA ALA A 27 7.50 7.00 -19.39
C ALA A 27 6.22 7.28 -18.60
N LEU A 28 5.35 8.10 -19.20
CA LEU A 28 4.05 8.40 -18.63
C LEU A 28 3.20 7.13 -18.55
N THR A 29 2.43 7.01 -17.48
CA THR A 29 1.49 5.91 -17.28
C THR A 29 0.17 6.45 -16.76
N PHE A 30 -0.90 5.68 -16.97
CA PHE A 30 -2.19 5.94 -16.32
C PHE A 30 -2.33 5.20 -14.99
N ILE A 31 -1.40 4.29 -14.67
CA ILE A 31 -1.42 3.49 -13.45
C ILE A 31 -1.20 4.38 -12.22
N ILE A 32 -2.20 4.39 -11.33
CA ILE A 32 -2.21 5.08 -10.05
C ILE A 32 -1.59 4.18 -8.97
N ALA A 33 -2.02 2.92 -8.92
CA ALA A 33 -1.56 1.94 -7.94
C ALA A 33 -1.75 0.52 -8.47
N GLU A 34 -0.93 -0.40 -7.94
CA GLU A 34 -0.98 -1.82 -8.26
C GLU A 34 -0.94 -2.62 -6.95
N ASN A 35 -1.90 -3.53 -6.79
CA ASN A 35 -2.01 -4.36 -5.60
C ASN A 35 -2.01 -5.84 -6.00
N TRP A 36 -1.09 -6.59 -5.42
CA TRP A 36 -1.14 -8.05 -5.38
C TRP A 36 -1.89 -8.48 -4.14
N ASP A 37 -3.04 -9.12 -4.32
CA ASP A 37 -3.97 -9.40 -3.25
C ASP A 37 -4.30 -10.89 -3.17
N SER A 38 -3.71 -11.55 -2.17
CA SER A 38 -3.97 -12.95 -1.82
C SER A 38 -5.06 -13.13 -0.76
N SER A 39 -5.68 -12.04 -0.30
CA SER A 39 -6.71 -12.06 0.74
C SER A 39 -8.06 -12.57 0.20
N ASN A 40 -8.96 -12.88 1.14
CA ASN A 40 -10.35 -13.20 0.82
C ASN A 40 -11.26 -11.96 0.72
N GLU A 41 -10.69 -10.75 0.74
CA GLU A 41 -11.46 -9.52 0.57
C GLU A 41 -12.13 -9.47 -0.82
N PRO A 42 -13.29 -8.81 -0.96
CA PRO A 42 -13.91 -8.62 -2.26
C PRO A 42 -13.03 -7.76 -3.17
N ILE A 43 -13.25 -7.86 -4.49
CA ILE A 43 -12.64 -6.94 -5.44
C ILE A 43 -13.22 -5.52 -5.24
N PRO A 44 -12.48 -4.45 -5.58
CA PRO A 44 -13.02 -3.10 -5.54
C PRO A 44 -14.27 -2.95 -6.41
N GLU A 45 -15.19 -2.09 -5.98
CA GLU A 45 -16.40 -1.70 -6.69
C GLU A 45 -16.39 -0.19 -6.97
N PRO A 46 -17.24 0.32 -7.88
CA PRO A 46 -17.42 1.76 -8.04
C PRO A 46 -17.71 2.47 -6.69
N GLY A 47 -17.05 3.59 -6.46
CA GLY A 47 -17.03 4.32 -5.17
C GLY A 47 -15.86 3.95 -4.26
N TYR A 48 -15.16 2.85 -4.52
CA TYR A 48 -13.93 2.50 -3.79
C TYR A 48 -12.83 3.53 -4.05
N ARG A 49 -12.00 3.80 -3.04
CA ARG A 49 -10.84 4.69 -3.13
C ARG A 49 -9.61 3.94 -2.62
N PRO A 50 -8.56 3.76 -3.45
CA PRO A 50 -7.35 3.09 -3.00
C PRO A 50 -6.68 3.88 -1.88
N VAL A 51 -5.89 3.20 -1.05
CA VAL A 51 -5.05 3.86 -0.04
C VAL A 51 -3.83 4.45 -0.73
N GLU A 52 -3.55 5.71 -0.44
CA GLU A 52 -2.34 6.40 -0.87
C GLU A 52 -1.35 6.45 0.28
N PHE A 53 -0.08 6.13 0.00
CA PHE A 53 1.01 6.20 0.95
C PHE A 53 1.87 7.43 0.67
N VAL A 54 2.11 8.23 1.71
CA VAL A 54 2.75 9.53 1.60
C VAL A 54 3.93 9.61 2.56
N ARG A 55 5.00 10.26 2.09
CA ARG A 55 6.14 10.66 2.92
C ARG A 55 5.98 12.12 3.33
N VAL A 56 5.92 12.36 4.63
CA VAL A 56 5.95 13.69 5.25
C VAL A 56 7.38 13.92 5.71
N GLU A 57 8.11 14.78 4.99
CA GLU A 57 9.56 14.96 5.20
C GLU A 57 9.94 15.38 6.63
N SER A 58 9.10 16.18 7.29
CA SER A 58 9.34 16.61 8.67
C SER A 58 9.22 15.49 9.70
N GLU A 59 8.59 14.37 9.34
CA GLU A 59 8.36 13.22 10.23
C GLU A 59 9.16 11.98 9.78
N TYR A 60 9.94 12.11 8.71
CA TYR A 60 10.74 11.01 8.20
C TYR A 60 12.00 10.80 9.05
N ASP A 61 12.05 9.64 9.70
CA ASP A 61 13.26 9.10 10.31
C ASP A 61 13.68 7.82 9.55
N PRO A 62 14.85 7.79 8.88
CA PRO A 62 15.32 6.60 8.16
C PRO A 62 15.61 5.39 9.05
N GLN A 63 15.75 5.55 10.37
CA GLN A 63 15.92 4.44 11.32
C GLN A 63 14.58 3.77 11.68
N GLU A 64 13.49 4.53 11.66
CA GLU A 64 12.16 4.03 12.04
C GLU A 64 11.25 3.77 10.84
N HIS A 65 11.37 4.59 9.80
CA HIS A 65 10.51 4.57 8.63
C HIS A 65 11.25 3.99 7.43
N ALA A 66 10.51 3.24 6.60
CA ALA A 66 11.02 2.80 5.31
C ALA A 66 11.05 3.97 4.32
N HIS A 67 10.02 4.10 3.48
CA HIS A 67 9.88 5.23 2.54
C HIS A 67 8.70 6.14 2.90
N ASN A 68 7.60 5.58 3.40
CA ASN A 68 6.37 6.30 3.67
C ASN A 68 6.15 6.43 5.19
N THR A 69 5.68 7.59 5.61
CA THR A 69 5.42 7.93 7.02
C THR A 69 3.92 7.89 7.35
N HIS A 70 3.09 8.11 6.33
CA HIS A 70 1.65 8.31 6.46
C HIS A 70 0.89 7.56 5.37
N TYR A 71 -0.40 7.37 5.61
CA TYR A 71 -1.35 6.91 4.61
C TYR A 71 -2.63 7.72 4.69
N ARG A 72 -3.36 7.80 3.58
CA ARG A 72 -4.70 8.40 3.51
C ARG A 72 -5.55 7.66 2.49
N VAL A 73 -6.86 7.90 2.55
CA VAL A 73 -7.75 7.51 1.45
C VAL A 73 -7.45 8.43 0.27
N SER A 74 -7.32 7.86 -0.92
CA SER A 74 -6.94 8.60 -2.12
C SER A 74 -8.04 9.53 -2.65
N ASP A 75 -7.61 10.58 -3.32
CA ASP A 75 -8.45 11.46 -4.14
C ASP A 75 -9.02 10.75 -5.39
N TRP A 76 -8.48 9.58 -5.74
CA TRP A 76 -8.97 8.76 -6.85
C TRP A 76 -10.13 7.88 -6.42
N GLU A 77 -11.24 7.97 -7.14
CA GLU A 77 -12.42 7.13 -6.93
C GLU A 77 -12.63 6.20 -8.11
N VAL A 78 -12.80 4.91 -7.84
CA VAL A 78 -13.15 3.91 -8.84
C VAL A 78 -14.52 4.24 -9.40
N VAL A 79 -14.61 4.42 -10.72
CA VAL A 79 -15.88 4.68 -11.42
C VAL A 79 -16.32 3.49 -12.28
N ARG A 80 -15.39 2.58 -12.60
CA ARG A 80 -15.65 1.40 -13.42
C ARG A 80 -14.64 0.30 -13.13
N VAL A 81 -15.13 -0.95 -13.12
CA VAL A 81 -14.32 -2.14 -12.86
C VAL A 81 -14.47 -3.12 -14.02
N GLN A 82 -13.37 -3.72 -14.45
CA GLN A 82 -13.34 -4.82 -15.40
C GLN A 82 -12.49 -5.95 -14.85
N THR A 83 -12.92 -7.19 -15.06
CA THR A 83 -12.21 -8.39 -14.61
C THR A 83 -11.79 -9.24 -15.78
N TYR A 84 -10.58 -9.78 -15.72
CA TYR A 84 -10.03 -10.72 -16.69
C TYR A 84 -9.61 -11.99 -15.96
N THR A 85 -10.18 -13.12 -16.34
CA THR A 85 -9.81 -14.44 -15.81
C THR A 85 -8.85 -15.09 -16.80
N PRO A 86 -7.67 -15.56 -16.35
CA PRO A 86 -6.76 -16.31 -17.21
C PRO A 86 -7.41 -17.61 -17.70
N ASP A 87 -7.19 -17.96 -18.98
CA ASP A 87 -7.67 -19.23 -19.54
C ASP A 87 -6.91 -20.45 -18.97
N ILE A 88 -5.72 -20.21 -18.41
CA ILE A 88 -4.89 -21.22 -17.77
C ILE A 88 -5.14 -21.23 -16.24
N PRO A 89 -5.29 -22.42 -15.63
CA PRO A 89 -5.58 -22.52 -14.21
C PRO A 89 -4.33 -22.24 -13.35
N THR A 90 -4.55 -21.81 -12.11
CA THR A 90 -3.52 -21.86 -11.06
C THR A 90 -3.09 -23.31 -10.78
N PRO A 91 -1.79 -23.58 -10.55
CA PRO A 91 -0.72 -22.63 -10.28
C PRO A 91 0.11 -22.24 -11.52
N ILE A 92 -0.34 -22.59 -12.74
CA ILE A 92 0.37 -22.18 -13.97
C ILE A 92 0.17 -20.68 -14.22
N SER A 93 -1.02 -20.17 -13.91
CA SER A 93 -1.25 -18.73 -13.79
C SER A 93 -0.79 -18.23 -12.41
N ASP A 94 -0.12 -17.08 -12.38
CA ASP A 94 0.23 -16.38 -11.14
C ASP A 94 -1.00 -15.83 -10.40
N TYR A 95 -2.10 -15.60 -11.12
CA TYR A 95 -3.33 -14.99 -10.59
C TYR A 95 -4.58 -15.77 -11.03
N ASP A 96 -5.61 -15.76 -10.18
CA ASP A 96 -6.95 -16.24 -10.54
C ASP A 96 -7.70 -15.18 -11.36
N VAL A 97 -7.45 -13.89 -11.11
CA VAL A 97 -8.13 -12.78 -11.78
C VAL A 97 -7.26 -11.52 -11.80
N ILE A 98 -7.32 -10.80 -12.92
CA ILE A 98 -6.81 -9.43 -13.05
C ILE A 98 -7.99 -8.47 -12.99
N VAL A 99 -7.92 -7.46 -12.12
CA VAL A 99 -8.97 -6.48 -11.89
C VAL A 99 -8.49 -5.10 -12.34
N MET A 100 -9.08 -4.58 -13.40
CA MET A 100 -8.82 -3.22 -13.90
C MET A 100 -9.84 -2.26 -13.28
N CYS A 101 -9.37 -1.40 -12.37
CA CYS A 101 -10.14 -0.34 -11.74
C CYS A 101 -9.84 1.00 -12.43
N TYR A 102 -10.82 1.52 -13.17
CA TYR A 102 -10.73 2.83 -13.81
C TYR A 102 -11.22 3.88 -12.83
N CYS A 103 -10.37 4.87 -12.57
CA CYS A 103 -10.55 5.85 -11.52
C CYS A 103 -10.69 7.25 -12.10
N ARG A 104 -11.53 8.06 -11.47
CA ARG A 104 -11.62 9.50 -11.74
C ARG A 104 -11.06 10.26 -10.56
N TYR A 105 -10.41 11.38 -10.83
CA TYR A 105 -9.99 12.30 -9.79
C TYR A 105 -11.24 12.98 -9.19
N ASN A 106 -11.49 12.72 -7.90
CA ASN A 106 -12.60 13.28 -7.14
C ASN A 106 -12.10 13.62 -5.72
N PRO A 107 -11.44 14.78 -5.54
CA PRO A 107 -10.66 15.06 -4.34
C PRO A 107 -11.51 15.13 -3.08
N ILE A 108 -10.93 14.68 -1.98
CA ILE A 108 -11.57 14.68 -0.66
C ILE A 108 -10.60 15.20 0.41
N ASP A 109 -11.15 15.77 1.48
CA ASP A 109 -10.36 16.16 2.65
C ASP A 109 -10.10 14.92 3.54
N ALA A 110 -9.29 13.99 3.02
CA ALA A 110 -8.92 12.78 3.73
C ALA A 110 -7.76 13.07 4.71
N PRO A 111 -7.93 12.76 6.01
CA PRO A 111 -6.86 12.99 6.98
C PRO A 111 -5.67 12.08 6.70
N LEU A 112 -4.46 12.65 6.80
CA LEU A 112 -3.23 11.87 6.86
C LEU A 112 -3.16 11.14 8.20
N LYS A 113 -2.98 9.82 8.14
CA LYS A 113 -2.83 8.96 9.30
C LYS A 113 -1.38 8.46 9.36
N PRO A 114 -0.71 8.51 10.52
CA PRO A 114 0.63 7.96 10.66
C PRO A 114 0.59 6.46 10.38
N MET A 115 1.66 5.94 9.78
CA MET A 115 1.80 4.51 9.56
C MET A 115 1.73 3.75 10.89
N PRO A 116 1.08 2.57 10.92
CA PRO A 116 1.08 1.75 12.10
C PRO A 116 2.52 1.30 12.41
N GLN A 117 2.81 1.15 13.70
CA GLN A 117 4.06 0.56 14.16
C GLN A 117 4.25 -0.83 13.56
N ARG A 118 5.51 -1.21 13.28
CA ARG A 118 5.83 -2.50 12.68
C ARG A 118 5.28 -3.63 13.55
N GLN A 119 4.35 -4.40 12.98
CA GLN A 119 3.83 -5.59 13.62
C GLN A 119 4.76 -6.75 13.30
N VAL A 120 5.29 -7.40 14.33
CA VAL A 120 6.08 -8.63 14.20
C VAL A 120 5.38 -9.76 14.93
N SER A 121 5.45 -10.95 14.36
CA SER A 121 5.01 -12.20 14.98
C SER A 121 6.20 -13.13 15.12
N ILE A 122 6.02 -14.24 15.85
CA ILE A 122 7.02 -15.31 15.91
C ILE A 122 7.42 -15.83 14.52
N ASP A 123 6.48 -15.84 13.57
CA ASP A 123 6.75 -16.27 12.19
C ASP A 123 7.72 -15.33 11.47
N SER A 124 7.78 -14.06 11.88
CA SER A 124 8.78 -13.09 11.38
C SER A 124 10.22 -13.50 11.75
N PHE A 125 10.38 -14.40 12.72
CA PHE A 125 11.65 -14.96 13.18
C PHE A 125 11.81 -16.44 12.79
N GLY A 126 11.02 -16.93 11.82
CA GLY A 126 11.09 -18.33 11.38
C GLY A 126 10.67 -19.33 12.46
N GLY A 127 9.86 -18.92 13.43
CA GLY A 127 9.47 -19.76 14.56
C GLY A 127 10.43 -19.72 15.77
N ASP A 128 11.49 -18.90 15.73
CA ASP A 128 12.43 -18.76 16.84
C ASP A 128 11.84 -17.90 17.97
N GLU A 129 11.29 -18.57 18.98
CA GLU A 129 10.74 -17.95 20.19
C GLU A 129 11.76 -17.12 20.97
N VAL A 130 13.03 -17.54 20.98
CA VAL A 130 14.09 -16.85 21.75
C VAL A 130 14.41 -15.52 21.08
N ALA A 131 14.60 -15.52 19.76
CA ALA A 131 14.84 -14.31 18.98
C ALA A 131 13.65 -13.33 19.06
N TYR A 132 12.42 -13.85 18.98
CA TYR A 132 11.21 -13.04 19.13
C TYR A 132 11.12 -12.37 20.50
N ASN A 133 11.38 -13.11 21.59
CA ASN A 133 11.35 -12.54 22.94
C ASN A 133 12.46 -11.50 23.17
N GLN A 134 13.68 -11.75 22.67
CA GLN A 134 14.78 -10.77 22.73
C GLN A 134 14.43 -9.47 22.00
N TYR A 135 13.77 -9.56 20.84
CA TYR A 135 13.26 -8.39 20.14
C TYR A 135 12.26 -7.61 21.01
N LEU A 136 11.25 -8.28 21.59
CA LEU A 136 10.25 -7.64 22.44
C LEU A 136 10.87 -6.92 23.66
N GLU A 137 11.89 -7.51 24.28
CA GLU A 137 12.64 -6.87 25.37
C GLU A 137 13.42 -5.64 24.89
N SER A 138 14.06 -5.72 23.73
CA SER A 138 14.77 -4.58 23.13
C SER A 138 13.83 -3.41 22.84
N GLU A 139 12.62 -3.67 22.33
CA GLU A 139 11.62 -2.63 22.05
C GLU A 139 11.08 -2.00 23.35
N LYS A 140 10.85 -2.80 24.40
CA LYS A 140 10.49 -2.27 25.72
C LYS A 140 11.57 -1.33 26.27
N SER A 141 12.85 -1.69 26.12
CA SER A 141 13.94 -0.84 26.58
C SER A 141 14.01 0.49 25.83
N LYS A 142 13.84 0.50 24.49
CA LYS A 142 13.80 1.72 23.68
C LYS A 142 12.68 2.68 24.09
N ASN A 143 11.50 2.13 24.41
CA ASN A 143 10.37 2.91 24.91
C ASN A 143 10.61 3.54 26.29
N TYR A 144 11.40 2.86 27.14
CA TYR A 144 11.79 3.39 28.45
C TYR A 144 12.81 4.54 28.33
N THR A 145 13.76 4.43 27.40
CA THR A 145 14.78 5.47 27.19
C THR A 145 14.20 6.71 26.49
N SER A 146 13.29 6.53 25.54
CA SER A 146 12.66 7.65 24.81
C SER A 146 11.69 8.47 25.67
N SER A 147 11.05 7.85 26.66
CA SER A 147 10.21 8.55 27.65
C SER A 147 11.02 9.32 28.69
N ALA A 148 12.24 8.88 29.02
CA ALA A 148 13.13 9.57 29.95
C ALA A 148 13.85 10.79 29.33
N ILE A 149 13.95 10.89 28.01
CA ILE A 149 14.62 12.02 27.31
C ILE A 149 13.64 13.18 27.03
N LYS A 150 12.32 12.96 27.17
CA LYS A 150 11.28 13.97 26.96
C LYS A 150 10.88 14.77 28.23
N SER A 151 11.66 14.69 29.31
CA SER A 151 11.48 15.50 30.54
C SER A 151 12.52 16.60 30.66
#